data_AF-A0A485D5B4-F1
#
_entry.id   AF-A0A485D5B4-F1
#
_cell.length_a   1.000
_cell.length_b   1.000
_cell.length_c   1.000
_cell.angle_alpha   90.00
_cell.angle_beta   90.00
_cell.angle_gamma   90.00
#
_symmetry.space_group_name_H-M   'P 1'
#
loop_
_entity.id
_entity.type
_entity.pdbx_description
1 polymer ?
#
loop_
_entity_poly.entity_id
_entity_poly.type
_entity_poly.pdbx_seq_one_letter_code
_entity_poly.pdbx_strand_id
1 'polypeptide(L)' 'MRQQWWPGHRAQPWLDSGEWVALTLENPFPDAACCLTWQQSEASPALSWLLEYLGDSETLNEEWLRTPV' A
#
# COMPACT_ATOMS: atom_id res chain seq x y z
N MET A 1 -11.14 -24.13 -6.65
CA MET A 1 -11.08 -22.65 -6.55
C MET A 1 -9.67 -22.27 -6.09
N ARG A 2 -8.97 -21.41 -6.83
CA ARG A 2 -7.63 -20.94 -6.43
C ARG A 2 -7.84 -19.75 -5.49
N GLN A 3 -7.46 -19.88 -4.23
CA GLN A 3 -7.47 -18.74 -3.31
C GLN A 3 -6.20 -17.93 -3.58
N GLN A 4 -6.39 -16.67 -3.98
CA GLN A 4 -5.32 -15.76 -4.38
C GLN A 4 -5.28 -14.60 -3.38
N TRP A 5 -4.12 -14.37 -2.77
CA TRP A 5 -3.89 -13.26 -1.84
C TRP A 5 -3.65 -11.96 -2.62
N TRP A 6 -4.36 -10.90 -2.24
CA TRP A 6 -4.24 -9.57 -2.86
C TRP A 6 -4.08 -8.49 -1.78
N PRO A 7 -3.27 -7.44 -2.02
CA PRO A 7 -3.26 -6.26 -1.16
C PRO A 7 -4.66 -5.62 -1.09
N GLY A 8 -5.10 -5.22 0.10
CA GLY A 8 -6.47 -4.72 0.33
C GLY A 8 -6.84 -3.55 -0.59
N HIS A 9 -6.01 -2.52 -0.69
CA HIS A 9 -6.24 -1.36 -1.55
C HIS A 9 -6.35 -1.72 -3.04
N ARG A 10 -5.67 -2.79 -3.46
CA ARG A 10 -5.76 -3.28 -4.82
C ARG A 10 -7.06 -4.04 -5.00
N ALA A 11 -7.45 -4.89 -4.04
CA ALA A 11 -8.66 -5.70 -4.09
C ALA A 11 -9.96 -4.87 -4.05
N GLN A 12 -9.92 -3.66 -3.48
CA GLN A 12 -11.11 -2.84 -3.20
C GLN A 12 -12.06 -2.64 -4.39
N PRO A 13 -11.60 -2.25 -5.60
CA PRO A 13 -12.52 -2.00 -6.71
C PRO A 13 -13.33 -3.24 -7.10
N TRP A 14 -12.75 -4.44 -6.97
CA TRP A 14 -13.45 -5.70 -7.23
C TRP A 14 -14.42 -6.09 -6.12
N LEU A 15 -14.09 -5.78 -4.86
CA LEU A 15 -15.02 -5.93 -3.74
C LEU A 15 -16.22 -4.97 -3.89
N ASP A 16 -15.97 -3.72 -4.26
CA ASP A 16 -17.00 -2.69 -4.46
C ASP A 16 -17.91 -3.03 -5.65
N SER A 17 -17.36 -3.60 -6.72
CA SER A 17 -18.12 -4.09 -7.88
C SER A 17 -18.95 -5.35 -7.60
N GLY A 18 -18.70 -6.03 -6.48
CA GLY A 18 -19.32 -7.31 -6.14
C GLY A 18 -18.77 -8.51 -6.92
N GLU A 19 -17.73 -8.33 -7.75
CA GLU A 19 -17.07 -9.42 -8.45
C GLU A 19 -16.33 -10.35 -7.48
N TRP A 20 -15.79 -9.81 -6.39
CA TRP A 20 -15.04 -10.55 -5.37
C TRP A 20 -15.72 -10.51 -4.00
N VAL A 21 -15.41 -11.51 -3.16
CA VAL A 21 -15.82 -11.56 -1.75
C VAL A 21 -14.57 -11.69 -0.88
N ALA A 22 -14.50 -10.90 0.19
CA ALA A 22 -13.43 -10.99 1.16
C ALA A 22 -13.62 -12.22 2.06
N LEU A 23 -12.54 -12.96 2.30
CA LEU A 23 -12.52 -14.08 3.25
C LEU A 23 -11.70 -13.69 4.47
N THR A 24 -12.30 -13.80 5.66
CA THR A 24 -11.59 -13.62 6.92
C THR A 24 -10.78 -14.86 7.23
N LEU A 25 -9.48 -14.68 7.48
CA LEU A 25 -8.59 -15.79 7.84
C LEU A 25 -8.64 -16.04 9.34
N GLU A 26 -8.68 -17.31 9.74
CA GLU A 26 -8.49 -17.70 11.14
C GLU A 26 -7.10 -17.31 11.66
N ASN A 27 -6.09 -17.30 10.78
CA ASN A 27 -4.74 -16.85 11.08
C ASN A 27 -4.29 -15.76 10.08
N PRO A 28 -4.37 -14.47 10.45
CA PRO A 28 -4.00 -13.39 9.55
C PRO A 28 -2.49 -13.36 9.29
N PHE A 29 -2.12 -12.85 8.11
CA PHE A 29 -0.73 -12.50 7.84
C PHE A 29 -0.36 -11.22 8.60
N PRO A 30 0.90 -11.06 9.02
CA PRO A 30 1.36 -9.78 9.53
C PRO A 30 1.27 -8.72 8.44
N ASP A 31 1.10 -7.45 8.84
CA ASP A 31 1.13 -6.34 7.90
C ASP A 31 2.46 -6.32 7.14
N ALA A 32 2.37 -6.24 5.81
CA ALA A 32 3.54 -6.13 4.97
C ALA A 32 4.09 -4.70 5.06
N ALA A 33 5.38 -4.57 5.38
CA ALA A 33 6.05 -3.29 5.30
C ALA A 33 6.15 -2.84 3.83
N CYS A 34 5.59 -1.68 3.52
CA CYS A 34 5.80 -1.03 2.24
C CYS A 34 6.83 0.09 2.40
N CYS A 35 7.88 0.05 1.59
CA CYS A 35 9.03 0.94 1.72
C CYS A 35 9.29 1.67 0.40
N LEU A 36 9.68 2.94 0.51
CA LEU A 36 10.23 3.70 -0.61
C LEU A 36 11.76 3.57 -0.59
N THR A 37 12.33 3.26 -1.75
CA THR A 37 13.78 3.16 -1.94
C THR A 37 14.19 4.00 -3.13
N TRP A 38 15.33 4.67 -3.05
CA TRP A 38 15.89 5.46 -4.15
C TRP A 38 17.42 5.33 -4.19
N GLN A 39 18.02 5.71 -5.31
CA GLN A 39 19.47 5.78 -5.44
C GLN A 39 19.98 7.09 -4.84
N GLN A 40 20.84 7.01 -3.82
CA GLN A 40 21.37 8.20 -3.14
C GLN A 40 22.17 9.12 -4.08
N SER A 41 22.83 8.54 -5.09
CA SER A 41 23.60 9.26 -6.10
C SER A 41 22.74 10.10 -7.06
N GLU A 42 21.44 9.86 -7.12
CA GLU A 42 20.48 10.53 -8.01
C GLU A 42 19.44 11.33 -7.22
N ALA A 43 19.82 11.83 -6.03
CA ALA A 43 18.95 12.66 -5.21
C ALA A 43 18.74 14.03 -5.85
N SER A 44 17.69 14.14 -6.68
CA SER A 44 17.24 15.43 -7.22
C SER A 44 16.55 16.26 -6.13
N PRO A 45 16.55 17.61 -6.24
CA PRO A 45 15.81 18.46 -5.31
C PRO A 45 14.31 18.11 -5.19
N ALA A 46 13.70 17.63 -6.29
CA ALA A 46 12.31 17.18 -6.29
C ALA A 46 12.12 15.89 -5.47
N LEU A 47 13.08 14.96 -5.53
CA LEU A 47 13.05 13.76 -4.70
C LEU A 47 13.22 14.11 -3.22
N SER A 48 14.13 15.03 -2.88
CA SER A 48 14.28 15.48 -1.50
C SER A 48 12.99 16.10 -0.95
N TRP A 49 12.33 16.96 -1.73
CA TRP A 49 11.03 17.51 -1.36
C TRP A 49 9.98 16.42 -1.16
N LEU A 50 9.93 15.42 -2.04
CA LEU A 50 8.97 14.31 -1.92
C LEU A 50 9.22 13.50 -0.64
N LEU A 51 10.48 13.23 -0.30
CA LEU A 51 10.83 12.50 0.91
C LEU A 51 10.51 13.30 2.18
N GLU A 52 10.74 14.62 2.17
CA GLU A 52 10.34 15.52 3.26
C GLU A 52 8.81 15.59 3.40
N TYR A 53 8.09 15.62 2.28
CA TYR A 53 6.62 15.65 2.26
C TYR A 53 6.00 14.35 2.76
N LEU A 54 6.52 13.20 2.31
CA LEU A 54 6.06 11.88 2.76
C LEU A 54 6.45 11.61 4.22
N GLY A 55 7.46 12.30 4.75
CA GLY A 55 7.77 12.33 6.17
C GLY A 55 8.02 10.95 6.77
N ASP A 56 7.11 10.49 7.61
CA ASP A 56 7.18 9.21 8.31
C ASP A 56 6.43 8.07 7.60
N SER A 57 6.61 6.85 8.12
CA SER A 57 5.98 5.66 7.54
C SER A 57 4.45 5.67 7.62
N GLU A 58 3.86 6.43 8.55
CA GLU A 58 2.41 6.57 8.68
C GLU A 58 1.88 7.42 7.53
N THR A 59 2.44 8.62 7.35
CA THR A 59 2.08 9.55 6.26
C THR A 59 2.26 8.90 4.88
N LEU A 60 3.37 8.18 4.66
CA LEU A 60 3.59 7.43 3.42
C LEU A 60 2.54 6.34 3.19
N ASN A 61 2.11 5.65 4.24
CA ASN A 61 1.11 4.59 4.12
C ASN A 61 -0.28 5.16 3.81
N GLU A 62 -0.68 6.24 4.50
CA GLU A 62 -1.95 6.93 4.32
C GLU A 62 -2.08 7.53 2.91
N GLU A 63 -1.10 8.32 2.48
CA GLU A 63 -1.21 9.11 1.24
C GLU A 63 -1.01 8.28 -0.03
N TRP A 64 -0.27 7.17 0.05
CA TRP A 64 0.16 6.42 -1.14
C TRP A 64 -0.39 5.01 -1.24
N LEU A 65 -0.78 4.38 -0.12
CA LEU A 65 -1.10 2.95 -0.08
C LEU A 65 -2.46 2.63 0.52
N ARG A 66 -3.06 3.55 1.27
CA ARG A 66 -4.39 3.33 1.83
C ARG A 66 -5.48 3.52 0.80
N THR A 67 -6.50 2.69 0.94
CA THR A 67 -7.78 2.86 0.28
C THR A 67 -8.47 4.08 0.89
N PRO A 68 -9.00 5.03 0.10
CA PRO A 68 -9.89 6.05 0.64
C PRO A 68 -11.08 5.37 1.31
N VAL A 69 -11.43 5.83 2.51
CA VAL A 69 -12.62 5.41 3.28
C VAL A 69 -13.90 6.01 2.74
#